data_AF-A0A0G0BWV3-F1
#
_entry.id   AF-A0A0G0BWV3-F1
#
_cell.length_a   1.000
_cell.length_b   1.000
_cell.length_c   1.000
_cell.angle_alpha   90.00
_cell.angle_beta   90.00
_cell.angle_gamma   90.00
#
_symmetry.space_group_name_H-M   'P 1'
#
loop_
_entity.id
_entity.type
_entity.pdbx_description
1 polymer ?
#
loop_
_entity_poly.entity_id
_entity_poly.type
_entity_poly.pdbx_seq_one_letter_code
_entity_poly.pdbx_strand_id
1 'polypeptide(L)'
;MGTRCESVTVPQRYFEELALSEQSESKSPKTDKILKMLEQSSTKMLSYTNREGYNLRKYSVNPGAESDYIKSIGREKRIEFFQRNLNSYVNHVLEDNVVSLPYFYRLSADNDITVYPSGAKVHLDQRERGGGYILGLTTALRQSVETPNTVISLYSPPGPTSFDHDPDNPYTEVGSYHDGQLYLMYFDGKKIHNVAVSISERGENFVRRILGDIYLEAQNKPTEKEKIFHLITSPKSTKLTIDQFFDFYQRFNLDEVIYKNNKGHEFTLWETLASLRSSFSGQLETGIKANINHQKLANGEYSGKEILLAYKSLIINYMSKKGLKSLKLGGSCGSDQKFSFEEMINNYENHLNNLSSLDRFLKGNLSKEVLMNADDEEKHDDYSCPNCGHTFRGEKKGSDSNTWVKSCQCGHKFNC
;
A
#
# COMPACT_ATOMS: atom_id res chain seq x y z
N MET A 1 -22.49 -46.45 -26.74
CA MET A 1 -23.86 -46.17 -27.23
C MET A 1 -24.17 -44.74 -26.77
N GLY A 2 -23.98 -43.73 -27.62
CA GLY A 2 -25.03 -43.20 -28.53
C GLY A 2 -26.04 -42.41 -27.69
N THR A 3 -26.16 -41.08 -27.75
CA THR A 3 -26.60 -40.20 -28.86
C THR A 3 -26.37 -38.72 -28.42
N ARG A 4 -25.81 -37.79 -29.24
CA ARG A 4 -26.48 -36.83 -30.18
C ARG A 4 -27.74 -36.17 -29.61
N CYS A 5 -28.11 -34.90 -29.80
CA CYS A 5 -27.65 -33.65 -30.46
C CYS A 5 -28.57 -32.55 -29.82
N GLU A 6 -28.22 -31.27 -29.75
CA GLU A 6 -28.70 -30.28 -30.72
C GLU A 6 -27.97 -28.94 -30.58
N SER A 7 -27.62 -28.40 -31.75
CA SER A 7 -27.07 -27.09 -32.04
C SER A 7 -28.16 -26.02 -32.11
N VAL A 8 -27.86 -24.80 -31.67
CA VAL A 8 -28.52 -23.59 -32.16
C VAL A 8 -27.46 -22.63 -32.67
N THR A 9 -27.55 -22.34 -33.96
CA THR A 9 -26.72 -21.38 -34.72
C THR A 9 -27.64 -20.30 -35.24
N VAL A 10 -27.36 -19.01 -34.99
CA VAL A 10 -27.84 -17.87 -35.80
C VAL A 10 -26.95 -16.64 -35.51
N PRO A 11 -26.87 -15.61 -36.39
CA PRO A 11 -26.02 -15.58 -37.58
C PRO A 11 -25.02 -14.41 -37.59
N GLN A 12 -23.94 -14.62 -38.32
CA GLN A 12 -22.96 -13.62 -38.71
C GLN A 12 -23.49 -12.85 -39.93
N ARG A 13 -23.93 -11.60 -39.74
CA ARG A 13 -24.14 -10.58 -40.80
C ARG A 13 -24.46 -9.24 -40.16
N TYR A 14 -23.49 -8.34 -40.10
CA TYR A 14 -23.67 -6.87 -40.17
C TYR A 14 -22.28 -6.24 -40.31
N PHE A 15 -21.65 -6.50 -41.47
CA PHE A 15 -20.57 -5.69 -42.03
C PHE A 15 -20.99 -5.46 -43.48
N GLU A 16 -21.51 -4.27 -43.75
CA GLU A 16 -21.73 -3.62 -45.06
C GLU A 16 -22.89 -2.64 -44.90
N GLU A 17 -22.60 -1.41 -44.44
CA GLU A 17 -23.33 -0.16 -44.74
C GLU A 17 -22.74 1.03 -43.94
N LEU A 18 -21.44 1.25 -44.06
CA LEU A 18 -20.81 2.54 -43.72
C LEU A 18 -19.81 2.93 -44.81
N ALA A 19 -20.31 2.95 -46.03
CA ALA A 19 -19.79 3.75 -47.12
C ALA A 19 -21.01 4.32 -47.85
N LEU A 20 -21.04 5.64 -48.03
CA LEU A 20 -22.07 6.46 -48.68
C LEU A 20 -23.13 7.08 -47.74
N SER A 21 -22.76 8.15 -47.04
CA SER A 21 -23.52 9.40 -47.10
C SER A 21 -22.71 10.57 -46.54
N GLU A 22 -21.81 11.12 -47.36
CA GLU A 22 -21.56 12.55 -47.28
C GLU A 22 -22.80 13.25 -47.85
N GLN A 23 -23.45 14.11 -47.05
CA GLN A 23 -23.92 15.46 -47.41
C GLN A 23 -25.08 15.92 -46.49
N SER A 24 -24.94 17.16 -46.01
CA SER A 24 -25.89 18.00 -45.25
C SER A 24 -25.93 17.86 -43.71
N GLU A 25 -24.92 18.41 -43.03
CA GLU A 25 -25.07 18.86 -41.65
C GLU A 25 -25.79 20.23 -41.61
N SER A 26 -27.08 20.23 -41.27
CA SER A 26 -27.66 21.36 -40.52
C SER A 26 -27.50 21.05 -39.02
N LYS A 27 -26.56 21.72 -38.35
CA LYS A 27 -26.35 21.56 -36.90
C LYS A 27 -27.59 22.02 -36.13
N SER A 28 -28.32 21.05 -35.58
CA SER A 28 -29.44 21.27 -34.67
C SER A 28 -28.91 21.71 -33.29
N PRO A 29 -29.51 22.73 -32.64
CA PRO A 29 -29.11 23.19 -31.30
C PRO A 29 -29.16 22.10 -30.20
N LYS A 30 -29.83 20.97 -30.46
CA LYS A 30 -29.85 19.82 -29.54
C LYS A 30 -28.56 19.01 -29.57
N THR A 31 -27.87 18.92 -30.71
CA THR A 31 -26.63 18.14 -30.86
C THR A 31 -25.46 18.85 -30.16
N ASP A 32 -25.39 20.18 -30.25
CA ASP A 32 -24.39 20.99 -29.54
C ASP A 32 -24.58 20.95 -28.01
N LYS A 33 -25.81 20.79 -27.53
CA LYS A 33 -26.10 20.65 -26.09
C LYS A 33 -25.68 19.28 -25.56
N ILE A 34 -25.85 18.22 -26.34
CA ILE A 34 -25.40 16.86 -26.01
C ILE A 34 -23.87 16.79 -26.09
N LEU A 35 -23.23 17.37 -27.11
CA LEU A 35 -21.78 17.47 -27.21
C LEU A 35 -21.18 18.28 -26.06
N LYS A 36 -21.75 19.43 -25.68
CA LYS A 36 -21.29 20.17 -24.50
C LYS A 36 -21.50 19.41 -23.18
N MET A 37 -22.57 18.61 -23.05
CA MET A 37 -22.77 17.76 -21.88
C MET A 37 -21.79 16.59 -21.83
N LEU A 38 -21.44 16.01 -22.99
CA LEU A 38 -20.43 14.96 -23.10
C LEU A 38 -19.02 15.52 -22.89
N GLU A 39 -18.71 16.71 -23.40
CA GLU A 39 -17.45 17.42 -23.14
C GLU A 39 -17.34 17.84 -21.66
N GLN A 40 -18.41 18.32 -21.03
CA GLN A 40 -18.40 18.63 -19.58
C GLN A 40 -18.31 17.38 -18.70
N SER A 41 -18.83 16.24 -19.18
CA SER A 41 -18.71 14.94 -18.50
C SER A 41 -17.31 14.34 -18.68
N SER A 42 -16.72 14.43 -19.88
CA SER A 42 -15.32 14.08 -20.16
C SER A 42 -14.34 14.98 -19.41
N THR A 43 -14.60 16.29 -19.30
CA THR A 43 -13.72 17.21 -18.55
C THR A 43 -13.81 16.96 -17.04
N LYS A 44 -14.98 16.55 -16.53
CA LYS A 44 -15.10 16.05 -15.15
C LYS A 44 -14.40 14.71 -14.96
N MET A 45 -14.51 13.76 -15.88
CA MET A 45 -13.78 12.48 -15.83
C MET A 45 -12.25 12.67 -15.93
N LEU A 46 -11.78 13.56 -16.81
CA LEU A 46 -10.37 13.96 -16.95
C LEU A 46 -9.82 14.66 -15.69
N SER A 47 -10.69 15.22 -14.83
CA SER A 47 -10.28 15.77 -13.54
C SER A 47 -10.20 14.72 -12.41
N TYR A 48 -10.81 13.55 -12.60
CA TYR A 48 -10.72 12.42 -11.67
C TYR A 48 -9.56 11.47 -12.02
N THR A 49 -9.33 11.17 -13.31
CA THR A 49 -8.20 10.34 -13.75
C THR A 49 -6.85 10.98 -13.43
N ASN A 50 -6.71 12.31 -13.63
CA ASN A 50 -5.51 13.06 -13.23
C ASN A 50 -5.27 13.12 -11.70
N ARG A 51 -6.27 12.84 -10.86
CA ARG A 51 -6.09 12.82 -9.39
C ARG A 51 -5.69 11.45 -8.86
N GLU A 52 -6.11 10.37 -9.51
CA GLU A 52 -5.77 9.02 -9.07
C GLU A 52 -4.29 8.69 -9.36
N GLY A 53 -3.83 8.94 -10.61
CA GLY A 53 -2.42 8.80 -10.98
C GLY A 53 -1.51 9.67 -10.12
N TYR A 54 -1.88 10.94 -9.89
CA TYR A 54 -1.15 11.84 -9.00
C TYR A 54 -1.04 11.35 -7.56
N ASN A 55 -2.14 10.86 -6.96
CA ASN A 55 -2.11 10.41 -5.56
C ASN A 55 -1.34 9.09 -5.40
N LEU A 56 -1.49 8.17 -6.35
CA LEU A 56 -0.68 6.94 -6.42
C LEU A 56 0.80 7.30 -6.54
N ARG A 57 1.14 8.18 -7.49
CA ARG A 57 2.51 8.62 -7.69
C ARG A 57 3.06 9.37 -6.49
N LYS A 58 2.29 10.23 -5.81
CA LYS A 58 2.80 11.10 -4.74
C LYS A 58 2.82 10.41 -3.38
N TYR A 59 1.71 9.79 -3.00
CA TYR A 59 1.47 9.24 -1.67
C TYR A 59 1.38 7.71 -1.65
N SER A 60 1.55 7.03 -2.79
CA SER A 60 1.46 5.57 -2.89
C SER A 60 0.09 5.02 -2.45
N VAL A 61 -0.98 5.79 -2.68
CA VAL A 61 -2.37 5.42 -2.35
C VAL A 61 -3.33 5.82 -3.47
N ASN A 62 -4.38 5.02 -3.69
CA ASN A 62 -5.55 5.41 -4.49
C ASN A 62 -6.76 5.60 -3.56
N PRO A 63 -7.00 6.82 -3.07
CA PRO A 63 -8.06 7.06 -2.09
C PRO A 63 -9.47 6.86 -2.65
N GLY A 64 -9.66 7.05 -3.96
CA GLY A 64 -10.95 6.87 -4.64
C GLY A 64 -11.36 5.40 -4.63
N ALA A 65 -10.49 4.56 -5.20
CA ALA A 65 -10.69 3.10 -5.23
C ALA A 65 -10.89 2.51 -3.83
N GLU A 66 -10.09 2.94 -2.84
CA GLU A 66 -10.22 2.45 -1.46
C GLU A 66 -11.54 2.89 -0.79
N SER A 67 -11.99 4.14 -1.02
CA SER A 67 -13.29 4.62 -0.55
C SER A 67 -14.43 3.79 -1.12
N ASP A 68 -14.42 3.54 -2.44
CA ASP A 68 -15.50 2.80 -3.10
C ASP A 68 -15.51 1.34 -2.68
N TYR A 69 -14.34 0.78 -2.43
CA TYR A 69 -14.21 -0.54 -1.84
C TYR A 69 -14.78 -0.62 -0.41
N ILE A 70 -14.45 0.32 0.47
CA ILE A 70 -14.97 0.39 1.83
C ILE A 70 -16.50 0.44 1.84
N LYS A 71 -17.11 1.16 0.90
CA LYS A 71 -18.57 1.20 0.73
C LYS A 71 -19.14 -0.17 0.35
N SER A 72 -18.43 -0.92 -0.50
CA SER A 72 -18.86 -2.24 -1.00
C SER A 72 -18.83 -3.36 0.04
N ILE A 73 -18.02 -3.23 1.10
CA ILE A 73 -17.87 -4.28 2.13
C ILE A 73 -18.80 -4.08 3.33
N GLY A 74 -19.12 -5.18 4.01
CA GLY A 74 -19.98 -5.19 5.21
C GLY A 74 -19.46 -4.26 6.31
N ARG A 75 -20.38 -3.61 7.02
CA ARG A 75 -20.11 -2.59 8.05
C ARG A 75 -19.10 -3.07 9.10
N GLU A 76 -19.24 -4.32 9.52
CA GLU A 76 -18.40 -4.97 10.52
C GLU A 76 -16.94 -5.16 10.08
N LYS A 77 -16.67 -5.14 8.76
CA LYS A 77 -15.33 -5.39 8.17
C LYS A 77 -14.61 -4.11 7.77
N ARG A 78 -15.30 -2.97 7.71
CA ARG A 78 -14.74 -1.69 7.21
C ARG A 78 -13.57 -1.21 8.05
N ILE A 79 -13.71 -1.25 9.38
CA ILE A 79 -12.66 -0.80 10.30
C ILE A 79 -11.45 -1.71 10.19
N GLU A 80 -11.64 -3.03 10.28
CA GLU A 80 -10.55 -4.01 10.18
C GLU A 80 -9.78 -3.88 8.85
N PHE A 81 -10.51 -3.78 7.74
CA PHE A 81 -9.91 -3.60 6.42
C PHE A 81 -9.04 -2.35 6.35
N PHE A 82 -9.60 -1.20 6.73
CA PHE A 82 -8.87 0.06 6.63
C PHE A 82 -7.68 0.12 7.60
N GLN A 83 -7.84 -0.39 8.82
CA GLN A 83 -6.76 -0.49 9.80
C GLN A 83 -5.60 -1.34 9.24
N ARG A 84 -5.90 -2.45 8.56
CA ARG A 84 -4.87 -3.30 7.96
C ARG A 84 -4.14 -2.60 6.82
N ASN A 85 -4.85 -1.83 5.98
CA ASN A 85 -4.20 -1.06 4.92
C ASN A 85 -3.27 0.02 5.49
N LEU A 86 -3.71 0.72 6.54
CA LEU A 86 -2.87 1.69 7.24
C LEU A 86 -1.64 1.05 7.87
N ASN A 87 -1.79 -0.11 8.54
CA ASN A 87 -0.65 -0.83 9.09
C ASN A 87 0.31 -1.28 7.99
N SER A 88 -0.20 -1.80 6.86
CA SER A 88 0.67 -2.16 5.73
C SER A 88 1.40 -0.94 5.17
N TYR A 89 0.75 0.22 5.13
CA TYR A 89 1.36 1.46 4.68
C TYR A 89 2.48 1.92 5.63
N VAL A 90 2.30 1.80 6.95
CA VAL A 90 3.38 2.05 7.91
C VAL A 90 4.56 1.14 7.61
N ASN A 91 4.34 -0.17 7.52
CA ASN A 91 5.42 -1.14 7.33
C ASN A 91 6.19 -0.94 6.01
N HIS A 92 5.47 -0.81 4.90
CA HIS A 92 6.08 -0.84 3.57
C HIS A 92 6.44 0.52 2.99
N VAL A 93 5.71 1.57 3.36
CA VAL A 93 5.89 2.89 2.76
C VAL A 93 6.63 3.82 3.72
N LEU A 94 6.29 3.79 5.00
CA LEU A 94 6.92 4.68 5.98
C LEU A 94 8.20 4.09 6.57
N GLU A 95 8.15 2.82 6.99
CA GLU A 95 9.30 2.10 7.52
C GLU A 95 10.21 1.57 6.43
N ASP A 96 9.62 1.23 5.28
CA ASP A 96 10.31 0.66 4.12
C ASP A 96 11.02 -0.65 4.49
N ASN A 97 10.26 -1.53 5.16
CA ASN A 97 10.73 -2.83 5.61
C ASN A 97 10.81 -3.83 4.45
N VAL A 98 11.75 -4.78 4.55
CA VAL A 98 11.96 -5.81 3.52
C VAL A 98 10.80 -6.80 3.36
N VAL A 99 9.99 -7.00 4.39
CA VAL A 99 8.93 -8.02 4.43
C VAL A 99 7.58 -7.39 4.76
N SER A 100 6.53 -7.83 4.06
CA SER A 100 5.15 -7.37 4.29
C SER A 100 4.54 -7.91 5.56
N LEU A 101 3.51 -7.21 6.05
CA LEU A 101 2.49 -7.84 6.88
C LEU A 101 1.81 -8.99 6.11
N PRO A 102 1.34 -10.03 6.81
CA PRO A 102 0.69 -11.14 6.14
C PRO A 102 -0.66 -10.73 5.57
N TYR A 103 -0.88 -11.08 4.30
CA TYR A 103 -2.17 -11.03 3.66
C TYR A 103 -2.76 -12.43 3.61
N PHE A 104 -4.06 -12.54 3.83
CA PHE A 104 -4.75 -13.81 3.75
C PHE A 104 -5.78 -13.77 2.63
N TYR A 105 -5.77 -14.79 1.78
CA TYR A 105 -6.71 -14.93 0.68
C TYR A 105 -7.53 -16.22 0.74
N ARG A 106 -8.63 -16.20 0.01
CA ARG A 106 -9.38 -17.38 -0.43
C ARG A 106 -9.61 -17.29 -1.92
N LEU A 107 -9.44 -18.41 -2.60
CA LEU A 107 -9.80 -18.57 -4.00
C LEU A 107 -11.14 -19.30 -4.05
N SER A 108 -12.13 -18.71 -4.72
CA SER A 108 -13.41 -19.38 -4.98
C SER A 108 -13.30 -20.37 -6.15
N ALA A 109 -14.34 -21.19 -6.35
CA ALA A 109 -14.44 -22.11 -7.49
C ALA A 109 -14.39 -21.38 -8.85
N ASP A 110 -14.90 -20.15 -8.91
CA ASP A 110 -14.91 -19.30 -10.11
C ASP A 110 -13.59 -18.51 -10.30
N ASN A 111 -12.57 -18.80 -9.50
CA ASN A 111 -11.29 -18.07 -9.41
C ASN A 111 -11.38 -16.63 -8.89
N ASP A 112 -12.50 -16.21 -8.31
CA ASP A 112 -12.53 -14.95 -7.57
C ASP A 112 -11.60 -15.03 -6.35
N ILE A 113 -10.70 -14.05 -6.24
CA ILE A 113 -9.80 -13.89 -5.11
C ILE A 113 -10.50 -13.01 -4.08
N THR A 114 -10.57 -13.47 -2.83
CA THR A 114 -11.12 -12.68 -1.71
C THR A 114 -10.13 -12.61 -0.57
N VAL A 115 -10.15 -11.50 0.14
CA VAL A 115 -9.41 -11.29 1.38
C VAL A 115 -10.08 -12.09 2.51
N TYR A 116 -9.30 -12.79 3.33
CA TYR A 116 -9.76 -13.43 4.55
C TYR A 116 -9.45 -12.56 5.79
N PRO A 117 -10.32 -12.50 6.83
CA PRO A 117 -11.65 -13.11 6.92
C PRO A 117 -12.78 -12.27 6.29
N SER A 118 -12.48 -11.07 5.78
CA SER A 118 -13.51 -10.14 5.32
C SER A 118 -14.36 -10.67 4.16
N GLY A 119 -13.86 -11.62 3.38
CA GLY A 119 -14.52 -12.13 2.17
C GLY A 119 -14.59 -11.09 1.05
N ALA A 120 -13.88 -9.98 1.20
CA ALA A 120 -13.95 -8.87 0.27
C ALA A 120 -13.11 -9.18 -0.97
N LYS A 121 -13.65 -8.97 -2.18
CA LYS A 121 -12.95 -9.32 -3.43
C LYS A 121 -11.66 -8.52 -3.58
N VAL A 122 -10.57 -9.13 -4.04
CA VAL A 122 -9.37 -8.40 -4.38
C VAL A 122 -9.61 -7.73 -5.74
N HIS A 123 -9.50 -6.40 -5.80
CA HIS A 123 -9.57 -5.67 -7.06
C HIS A 123 -8.15 -5.52 -7.60
N LEU A 124 -7.93 -6.03 -8.81
CA LEU A 124 -6.66 -5.92 -9.52
C LEU A 124 -6.93 -5.23 -10.85
N ASP A 125 -6.09 -4.26 -11.20
CA ASP A 125 -6.25 -3.50 -12.43
C ASP A 125 -5.60 -4.24 -13.60
N GLN A 126 -6.37 -4.52 -14.66
CA GLN A 126 -5.87 -5.17 -15.87
C GLN A 126 -4.87 -4.31 -16.65
N ARG A 127 -4.84 -3.00 -16.40
CA ARG A 127 -3.93 -2.07 -17.05
C ARG A 127 -2.51 -2.13 -16.48
N GLU A 128 -2.35 -2.61 -15.25
CA GLU A 128 -1.03 -2.80 -14.64
C GLU A 128 -0.30 -3.95 -15.33
N ARG A 129 0.86 -3.67 -15.95
CA ARG A 129 1.69 -4.65 -16.67
C ARG A 129 0.88 -5.54 -17.63
N GLY A 130 -0.12 -4.97 -18.30
CA GLY A 130 -1.00 -5.67 -19.24
C GLY A 130 -1.77 -6.86 -18.64
N GLY A 131 -2.06 -6.81 -17.33
CA GLY A 131 -2.84 -7.82 -16.62
C GLY A 131 -2.04 -9.07 -16.26
N GLY A 132 -0.73 -9.11 -16.53
CA GLY A 132 0.11 -10.27 -16.21
C GLY A 132 0.13 -10.59 -14.71
N TYR A 133 0.06 -9.58 -13.85
CA TYR A 133 -0.02 -9.79 -12.40
C TYR A 133 -1.29 -10.55 -11.98
N ILE A 134 -2.43 -10.28 -12.61
CA ILE A 134 -3.70 -10.98 -12.34
C ILE A 134 -3.58 -12.46 -12.68
N LEU A 135 -3.03 -12.75 -13.85
CA LEU A 135 -2.79 -14.12 -14.30
C LEU A 135 -1.82 -14.84 -13.37
N GLY A 136 -0.70 -14.21 -13.02
CA GLY A 136 0.30 -14.74 -12.10
C GLY A 136 -0.24 -15.05 -10.72
N LEU A 137 -0.90 -14.07 -10.10
CA LEU A 137 -1.48 -14.21 -8.77
C LEU A 137 -2.56 -15.29 -8.76
N THR A 138 -3.49 -15.29 -9.73
CA THR A 138 -4.53 -16.33 -9.81
C THR A 138 -3.91 -17.73 -9.96
N THR A 139 -2.87 -17.86 -10.79
CA THR A 139 -2.16 -19.13 -10.99
C THR A 139 -1.44 -19.56 -9.71
N ALA A 140 -0.75 -18.66 -9.02
CA ALA A 140 -0.05 -18.93 -7.77
C ALA A 140 -1.01 -19.40 -6.67
N LEU A 141 -2.14 -18.70 -6.51
CA LEU A 141 -3.17 -19.04 -5.53
C LEU A 141 -3.81 -20.39 -5.84
N ARG A 142 -4.07 -20.69 -7.12
CA ARG A 142 -4.58 -22.01 -7.53
C ARG A 142 -3.59 -23.12 -7.18
N GLN A 143 -2.31 -22.94 -7.53
CA GLN A 143 -1.25 -23.90 -7.17
C GLN A 143 -1.15 -24.09 -5.65
N SER A 144 -1.29 -23.04 -4.85
CA SER A 144 -1.30 -23.16 -3.38
C SER A 144 -2.45 -24.04 -2.88
N VAL A 145 -3.64 -23.93 -3.48
CA VAL A 145 -4.80 -24.77 -3.12
C VAL A 145 -4.60 -26.21 -3.56
N GLU A 146 -4.04 -26.44 -4.75
CA GLU A 146 -3.74 -27.77 -5.29
C GLU A 146 -2.61 -28.49 -4.54
N THR A 147 -1.71 -27.74 -3.91
CA THR A 147 -0.59 -28.27 -3.11
C THR A 147 -0.57 -27.65 -1.71
N PRO A 148 -1.52 -28.04 -0.83
CA PRO A 148 -1.60 -27.49 0.53
C PRO A 148 -0.29 -27.63 1.31
N ASN A 149 -0.04 -26.68 2.21
CA ASN A 149 1.16 -26.58 3.05
C ASN A 149 2.49 -26.48 2.28
N THR A 150 2.47 -26.29 0.96
CA THR A 150 3.67 -26.08 0.15
C THR A 150 3.82 -24.60 -0.19
N VAL A 151 5.05 -24.08 -0.08
CA VAL A 151 5.36 -22.70 -0.45
C VAL A 151 5.40 -22.57 -1.98
N ILE A 152 4.54 -21.71 -2.49
CA ILE A 152 4.50 -21.22 -3.86
C ILE A 152 5.12 -19.82 -3.89
N SER A 153 6.00 -19.59 -4.86
CA SER A 153 6.68 -18.32 -5.05
C SER A 153 6.24 -17.66 -6.35
N LEU A 154 5.98 -16.36 -6.31
CA LEU A 154 5.67 -15.55 -7.48
C LEU A 154 6.57 -14.31 -7.45
N TYR A 155 7.17 -13.93 -8.57
CA TYR A 155 8.09 -12.79 -8.60
C TYR A 155 7.63 -11.71 -9.57
N SER A 156 7.51 -10.49 -9.07
CA SER A 156 7.30 -9.28 -9.84
C SER A 156 8.62 -8.50 -9.90
N PRO A 157 9.42 -8.59 -10.97
CA PRO A 157 10.71 -7.91 -11.05
C PRO A 157 10.57 -6.38 -11.15
N PRO A 158 11.66 -5.61 -10.97
CA PRO A 158 11.71 -4.20 -11.34
C PRO A 158 11.31 -3.97 -12.80
N GLY A 159 10.99 -2.72 -13.15
CA GLY A 159 10.66 -2.32 -14.52
C GLY A 159 9.30 -1.65 -14.66
N PRO A 160 8.85 -1.35 -15.89
CA PRO A 160 7.72 -0.47 -16.14
C PRO A 160 6.42 -1.00 -15.52
N THR A 161 5.60 -0.07 -15.04
CA THR A 161 4.32 -0.35 -14.38
C THR A 161 3.17 -0.53 -15.38
N SER A 162 3.30 0.03 -16.58
CA SER A 162 2.49 -0.27 -17.76
C SER A 162 3.36 -0.78 -18.91
N PHE A 163 2.82 -1.65 -19.76
CA PHE A 163 3.45 -2.06 -21.02
C PHE A 163 2.85 -1.38 -22.26
N ASP A 164 1.86 -0.52 -22.05
CA ASP A 164 1.30 0.36 -23.07
C ASP A 164 1.78 1.79 -22.83
N HIS A 165 1.48 2.66 -23.80
CA HIS A 165 1.75 4.09 -23.74
C HIS A 165 0.45 4.88 -23.69
N ASP A 166 -0.62 4.26 -23.17
CA ASP A 166 -1.93 4.91 -23.07
C ASP A 166 -1.84 6.02 -22.01
N PRO A 167 -2.05 7.31 -22.36
CA PRO A 167 -2.05 8.40 -21.40
C PRO A 167 -3.22 8.32 -20.41
N ASP A 168 -4.30 7.60 -20.74
CA ASP A 168 -5.43 7.38 -19.83
C ASP A 168 -5.19 6.21 -18.86
N ASN A 169 -4.08 5.48 -19.02
CA ASN A 169 -3.65 4.45 -18.08
C ASN A 169 -2.92 5.11 -16.88
N PRO A 170 -3.46 5.01 -15.65
CA PRO A 170 -2.89 5.68 -14.47
C PRO A 170 -1.48 5.17 -14.12
N TYR A 171 -1.10 3.98 -14.60
CA TYR A 171 0.23 3.41 -14.37
C TYR A 171 1.28 4.05 -15.29
N THR A 172 0.91 4.59 -16.44
CA THR A 172 1.85 5.31 -17.33
C THR A 172 2.55 6.47 -16.61
N GLU A 173 1.84 7.17 -15.72
CA GLU A 173 2.40 8.28 -14.93
C GLU A 173 3.30 7.85 -13.77
N VAL A 174 3.15 6.61 -13.30
CA VAL A 174 3.96 6.05 -12.22
C VAL A 174 5.38 5.74 -12.71
N GLY A 175 5.51 5.34 -13.98
CA GLY A 175 6.79 5.03 -14.60
C GLY A 175 7.21 3.58 -14.35
N SER A 176 8.28 3.36 -13.58
CA SER A 176 8.84 2.02 -13.33
C SER A 176 8.98 1.72 -11.85
N TYR A 177 8.76 0.46 -11.49
CA TYR A 177 9.15 -0.07 -10.18
C TYR A 177 10.67 -0.19 -10.12
N HIS A 178 11.27 0.40 -9.08
CA HIS A 178 12.72 0.37 -8.87
C HIS A 178 13.20 -0.96 -8.25
N ASP A 179 12.34 -1.57 -7.44
CA ASP A 179 12.60 -2.82 -6.73
C ASP A 179 11.63 -3.90 -7.17
N GLY A 180 12.09 -5.15 -7.09
CA GLY A 180 11.26 -6.33 -7.30
C GLY A 180 10.47 -6.70 -6.05
N GLN A 181 9.48 -7.56 -6.22
CA GLN A 181 8.69 -8.14 -5.13
C GLN A 181 8.55 -9.65 -5.32
N LEU A 182 9.08 -10.40 -4.37
CA LEU A 182 8.92 -11.85 -4.28
C LEU A 182 7.80 -12.17 -3.30
N TYR A 183 6.73 -12.76 -3.80
CA TYR A 183 5.60 -13.23 -3.01
C TYR A 183 5.81 -14.69 -2.62
N LEU A 184 5.61 -15.01 -1.34
CA LEU A 184 5.64 -16.35 -0.78
C LEU A 184 4.23 -16.69 -0.28
N MET A 185 3.66 -17.76 -0.82
CA MET A 185 2.27 -18.15 -0.58
C MET A 185 2.18 -19.61 -0.15
N TYR A 186 1.28 -19.93 0.79
CA TYR A 186 0.91 -21.33 1.06
C TYR A 186 -0.52 -21.43 1.60
N PHE A 187 -1.20 -22.53 1.31
CA PHE A 187 -2.56 -22.80 1.80
C PHE A 187 -2.52 -23.67 3.05
N ASP A 188 -3.11 -23.20 4.15
CA ASP A 188 -3.16 -23.93 5.44
C ASP A 188 -4.37 -24.87 5.59
N GLY A 189 -5.11 -25.10 4.50
CA GLY A 189 -6.39 -25.84 4.52
C GLY A 189 -7.62 -24.94 4.74
N LYS A 190 -7.44 -23.67 5.14
CA LYS A 190 -8.54 -22.71 5.38
C LYS A 190 -8.40 -21.41 4.62
N LYS A 191 -7.16 -20.92 4.48
CA LYS A 191 -6.80 -19.66 3.82
C LYS A 191 -5.40 -19.77 3.23
N ILE A 192 -5.14 -18.95 2.22
CA ILE A 192 -3.82 -18.81 1.62
C ILE A 192 -3.12 -17.69 2.37
N HIS A 193 -1.98 -18.00 2.99
CA HIS A 193 -1.07 -17.01 3.55
C HIS A 193 -0.24 -16.44 2.41
N ASN A 194 -0.09 -15.12 2.35
CA ASN A 194 0.72 -14.42 1.36
C ASN A 194 1.57 -13.36 2.06
N VAL A 195 2.87 -13.40 1.83
CA VAL A 195 3.82 -12.39 2.31
C VAL A 195 4.70 -11.97 1.13
N ALA A 196 4.89 -10.67 0.95
CA ALA A 196 5.77 -10.10 -0.06
C ALA A 196 7.12 -9.72 0.55
N VAL A 197 8.18 -9.96 -0.21
CA VAL A 197 9.57 -9.59 0.10
C VAL A 197 10.03 -8.59 -0.95
N SER A 198 10.45 -7.41 -0.53
CA SER A 198 11.11 -6.43 -1.41
C SER A 198 12.49 -6.95 -1.80
N ILE A 199 12.83 -6.88 -3.08
CA ILE A 199 14.08 -7.39 -3.63
C ILE A 199 14.78 -6.25 -4.38
N SER A 200 15.98 -5.89 -3.93
CA SER A 200 16.85 -4.98 -4.70
C SER A 200 17.65 -5.76 -5.74
N GLU A 201 18.32 -5.07 -6.67
CA GLU A 201 19.18 -5.71 -7.68
C GLU A 201 20.19 -6.70 -7.07
N ARG A 202 20.76 -6.39 -5.89
CA ARG A 202 21.70 -7.27 -5.17
C ARG A 202 21.03 -8.56 -4.67
N GLY A 203 19.73 -8.53 -4.40
CA GLY A 203 18.93 -9.65 -3.93
C GLY A 203 18.44 -10.59 -5.04
N GLU A 204 18.67 -10.28 -6.32
CA GLU A 204 18.23 -11.12 -7.46
C GLU A 204 18.84 -12.53 -7.42
N ASN A 205 20.00 -12.71 -6.79
CA ASN A 205 20.57 -14.05 -6.58
C ASN A 205 19.68 -14.94 -5.70
N PHE A 206 19.00 -14.36 -4.72
CA PHE A 206 18.00 -15.06 -3.90
C PHE A 206 16.79 -15.47 -4.73
N VAL A 207 16.28 -14.58 -5.58
CA VAL A 207 15.17 -14.88 -6.51
C VAL A 207 15.56 -16.00 -7.47
N ARG A 208 16.75 -15.92 -8.07
CA ARG A 208 17.27 -16.96 -8.97
C ARG A 208 17.31 -18.33 -8.29
N ARG A 209 17.73 -18.40 -7.02
CA ARG A 209 17.74 -19.67 -6.25
C ARG A 209 16.34 -20.22 -5.98
N ILE A 210 15.34 -19.35 -5.80
CA ILE A 210 13.95 -19.77 -5.56
C ILE A 210 13.28 -20.25 -6.84
N LEU A 211 13.40 -19.47 -7.92
CA LEU A 211 12.68 -19.74 -9.17
C LEU A 211 13.39 -20.77 -10.07
N GLY A 212 14.72 -20.87 -9.98
CA GLY A 212 15.53 -21.82 -10.75
C GLY A 212 15.36 -21.62 -12.25
N ASP A 213 14.92 -22.66 -12.95
CA ASP A 213 14.76 -22.67 -14.41
C ASP A 213 13.85 -21.56 -14.93
N ILE A 214 12.79 -21.20 -14.18
CA ILE A 214 11.89 -20.10 -14.56
C ILE A 214 12.67 -18.78 -14.69
N TYR A 215 13.61 -18.52 -13.77
CA TYR A 215 14.44 -17.33 -13.85
C TYR A 215 15.40 -17.39 -15.03
N LEU A 216 15.98 -18.56 -15.32
CA LEU A 216 16.90 -18.76 -16.44
C LEU A 216 16.19 -18.60 -17.79
N GLU A 217 15.00 -19.18 -17.93
CA GLU A 217 14.14 -19.01 -19.10
C GLU A 217 13.75 -17.55 -19.32
N ALA A 218 13.49 -16.80 -18.24
CA ALA A 218 13.22 -15.37 -18.31
C ALA A 218 14.39 -14.57 -18.91
N GLN A 219 15.63 -14.90 -18.56
CA GLN A 219 16.81 -14.20 -19.09
C GLN A 219 17.02 -14.43 -20.58
N ASN A 220 16.44 -15.49 -21.14
CA ASN A 220 16.51 -15.80 -22.57
C ASN A 220 15.37 -15.15 -23.38
N LYS A 221 14.49 -14.36 -22.76
CA LYS A 221 13.42 -13.65 -23.48
C LYS A 221 14.01 -12.48 -24.28
N PRO A 222 13.53 -12.22 -25.51
CA PRO A 222 14.14 -11.25 -26.40
C PRO A 222 13.91 -9.80 -25.97
N THR A 223 12.84 -9.52 -25.21
CA THR A 223 12.55 -8.19 -24.70
C THR A 223 12.38 -8.16 -23.18
N GLU A 224 12.65 -7.01 -22.57
CA GLU A 224 12.42 -6.81 -21.14
C GLU A 224 10.94 -6.99 -20.77
N LYS A 225 10.02 -6.56 -21.65
CA LYS A 225 8.58 -6.80 -21.48
C LYS A 225 8.26 -8.30 -21.37
N GLU A 226 8.80 -9.13 -22.25
CA GLU A 226 8.57 -10.57 -22.22
C GLU A 226 9.25 -11.25 -21.03
N LYS A 227 10.44 -10.78 -20.62
CA LYS A 227 11.11 -11.23 -19.40
C LYS A 227 10.26 -10.95 -18.17
N ILE A 228 9.81 -9.71 -17.99
CA ILE A 228 8.96 -9.32 -16.86
C ILE A 228 7.66 -10.10 -16.92
N PHE A 229 6.98 -10.13 -18.07
CA PHE A 229 5.72 -10.86 -18.22
C PHE A 229 5.88 -12.34 -17.89
N HIS A 230 6.96 -12.98 -18.31
CA HIS A 230 7.23 -14.38 -17.99
C HIS A 230 7.43 -14.60 -16.48
N LEU A 231 8.24 -13.77 -15.81
CA LEU A 231 8.45 -13.88 -14.36
C LEU A 231 7.15 -13.67 -13.58
N ILE A 232 6.34 -12.68 -13.95
CA ILE A 232 5.08 -12.38 -13.25
C ILE A 232 3.95 -13.37 -13.55
N THR A 233 4.08 -14.22 -14.57
CA THR A 233 3.03 -15.20 -14.93
C THR A 233 3.43 -16.65 -14.63
N SER A 234 4.66 -16.88 -14.16
CA SER A 234 5.23 -18.21 -13.94
C SER A 234 5.57 -18.45 -12.47
N PRO A 235 4.57 -18.69 -11.60
CA PRO A 235 4.84 -19.04 -10.21
C PRO A 235 5.55 -20.39 -10.10
N LYS A 236 6.35 -20.55 -9.04
CA LYS A 236 7.15 -21.75 -8.75
C LYS A 236 6.69 -22.40 -7.45
N SER A 237 6.35 -23.68 -7.50
CA SER A 237 6.30 -24.50 -6.29
C SER A 237 7.71 -24.84 -5.82
N THR A 238 8.04 -24.51 -4.57
CA THR A 238 9.32 -24.87 -3.95
C THR A 238 9.38 -26.34 -3.53
N LYS A 239 8.23 -27.02 -3.46
CA LYS A 239 8.06 -28.36 -2.86
C LYS A 239 8.47 -28.43 -1.38
N LEU A 240 8.59 -27.29 -0.70
CA LEU A 240 8.92 -27.19 0.72
C LEU A 240 7.71 -26.68 1.50
N THR A 241 7.54 -27.17 2.72
CA THR A 241 6.71 -26.50 3.73
C THR A 241 7.37 -25.20 4.19
N ILE A 242 6.62 -24.35 4.90
CA ILE A 242 7.17 -23.07 5.37
C ILE A 242 8.37 -23.25 6.31
N ASP A 243 8.32 -24.24 7.20
CA ASP A 243 9.44 -24.54 8.11
C ASP A 243 10.66 -25.07 7.35
N GLN A 244 10.44 -26.02 6.42
CA GLN A 244 11.49 -26.54 5.55
C GLN A 244 12.10 -25.46 4.66
N PHE A 245 11.29 -24.49 4.20
CA PHE A 245 11.77 -23.34 3.44
C PHE A 245 12.79 -22.54 4.26
N PHE A 246 12.46 -22.22 5.52
CA PHE A 246 13.41 -21.50 6.37
C PHE A 246 14.67 -22.30 6.65
N ASP A 247 14.55 -23.58 7.01
CA ASP A 247 15.71 -24.44 7.33
C ASP A 247 16.62 -24.69 6.11
N PHE A 248 16.03 -24.70 4.91
CA PHE A 248 16.79 -24.79 3.66
C PHE A 248 17.58 -23.50 3.40
N TYR A 249 16.93 -22.34 3.50
CA TYR A 249 17.57 -21.06 3.18
C TYR A 249 18.56 -20.57 4.24
N GLN A 250 18.48 -21.09 5.47
CA GLN A 250 19.48 -20.84 6.52
C GLN A 250 20.88 -21.39 6.20
N ARG A 251 21.02 -22.27 5.20
CA ARG A 251 22.30 -22.90 4.83
C ARG A 251 23.12 -22.05 3.85
N PHE A 252 22.56 -20.97 3.33
CA PHE A 252 23.24 -20.08 2.38
C PHE A 252 23.96 -18.94 3.11
N ASN A 253 24.59 -18.04 2.34
CA ASN A 253 25.22 -16.85 2.89
C ASN A 253 24.17 -15.93 3.52
N LEU A 254 24.11 -15.94 4.85
CA LEU A 254 23.15 -15.16 5.64
C LEU A 254 23.40 -13.65 5.58
N ASP A 255 24.62 -13.22 5.23
CA ASP A 255 25.00 -11.81 5.08
C ASP A 255 24.73 -11.25 3.67
N GLU A 256 24.18 -12.07 2.76
CA GLU A 256 23.77 -11.60 1.44
C GLU A 256 22.69 -10.53 1.58
N VAL A 257 22.91 -9.37 0.96
CA VAL A 257 21.96 -8.26 0.97
C VAL A 257 20.81 -8.55 0.03
N ILE A 258 19.60 -8.63 0.58
CA ILE A 258 18.36 -8.88 -0.16
C ILE A 258 17.75 -7.56 -0.61
N TYR A 259 17.69 -6.59 0.30
CA TYR A 259 17.03 -5.32 0.06
C TYR A 259 17.80 -4.17 0.69
N LYS A 260 17.76 -3.00 0.06
CA LYS A 260 18.25 -1.77 0.64
C LYS A 260 17.13 -0.76 0.60
N ASN A 261 16.69 -0.32 1.78
CA ASN A 261 15.61 0.65 1.84
C ASN A 261 16.08 2.06 1.51
N ASN A 262 15.12 2.96 1.34
CA ASN A 262 15.35 4.36 1.01
C ASN A 262 16.07 5.16 2.11
N LYS A 263 16.27 4.57 3.31
CA LYS A 263 17.04 5.12 4.44
C LYS A 263 18.49 4.64 4.45
N GLY A 264 18.85 3.78 3.49
CA GLY A 264 20.21 3.24 3.35
C GLY A 264 20.50 2.02 4.23
N HIS A 265 19.51 1.48 4.94
CA HIS A 265 19.67 0.24 5.69
C HIS A 265 19.61 -0.95 4.72
N GLU A 266 20.59 -1.83 4.82
CA GLU A 266 20.70 -3.05 4.01
C GLU A 266 20.18 -4.22 4.83
N PHE A 267 19.07 -4.81 4.37
CA PHE A 267 18.49 -6.01 4.94
C PHE A 267 19.16 -7.24 4.35
N THR A 268 19.78 -8.02 5.22
CA THR A 268 20.44 -9.29 4.90
C THR A 268 19.44 -10.43 4.72
N LEU A 269 19.90 -11.57 4.20
CA LEU A 269 19.11 -12.79 4.12
C LEU A 269 18.67 -13.24 5.52
N TRP A 270 19.55 -13.13 6.53
CA TRP A 270 19.21 -13.40 7.91
C TRP A 270 18.02 -12.56 8.41
N GLU A 271 18.12 -11.24 8.29
CA GLU A 271 17.06 -10.32 8.73
C GLU A 271 15.76 -10.53 7.93
N THR A 272 15.87 -10.86 6.66
CA THR A 272 14.73 -11.17 5.79
C THR A 272 14.02 -12.44 6.24
N LEU A 273 14.75 -13.53 6.50
CA LEU A 273 14.18 -14.79 7.00
C LEU A 273 13.56 -14.61 8.39
N ALA A 274 14.20 -13.84 9.28
CA ALA A 274 13.64 -13.51 10.59
C ALA A 274 12.33 -12.71 10.47
N SER A 275 12.31 -11.69 9.59
CA SER A 275 11.11 -10.87 9.34
C SER A 275 9.98 -11.67 8.71
N LEU A 276 10.30 -12.61 7.80
CA LEU A 276 9.34 -13.56 7.24
C LEU A 276 8.72 -14.45 8.32
N ARG A 277 9.53 -15.02 9.23
CA ARG A 277 9.02 -15.82 10.35
C ARG A 277 8.06 -14.99 11.22
N SER A 278 8.44 -13.77 11.58
CA SER A 278 7.59 -12.85 12.36
C SER A 278 6.31 -12.43 11.65
N SER A 279 6.35 -12.27 10.32
CA SER A 279 5.18 -11.95 9.52
C SER A 279 4.19 -13.12 9.50
N PHE A 280 4.66 -14.33 9.18
CA PHE A 280 3.80 -15.52 9.16
C PHE A 280 3.25 -15.91 10.54
N SER A 281 3.97 -15.61 11.62
CA SER A 281 3.49 -15.82 12.99
C SER A 281 2.55 -14.73 13.50
N GLY A 282 2.36 -13.64 12.75
CA GLY A 282 1.53 -12.49 13.13
C GLY A 282 2.14 -11.62 14.23
N GLN A 283 3.45 -11.73 14.48
CA GLN A 283 4.19 -10.96 15.48
C GLN A 283 4.69 -9.60 14.95
N LEU A 284 4.58 -9.36 13.64
CA LEU A 284 4.93 -8.08 13.04
C LEU A 284 3.83 -7.05 13.34
N GLU A 285 4.09 -6.11 14.24
CA GLU A 285 3.16 -5.03 14.59
C GLU A 285 3.71 -3.65 14.21
N THR A 286 2.81 -2.76 13.78
CA THR A 286 3.15 -1.36 13.49
C THR A 286 2.63 -0.44 14.58
N GLY A 287 3.52 0.28 15.27
CA GLY A 287 3.17 1.11 16.43
C GLY A 287 2.71 2.54 16.11
N ILE A 288 2.24 2.83 14.90
CA ILE A 288 1.83 4.17 14.43
C ILE A 288 0.35 4.16 14.10
N LYS A 289 -0.40 5.11 14.65
CA LYS A 289 -1.85 5.21 14.45
C LYS A 289 -2.18 6.40 13.55
N ALA A 290 -3.12 6.21 12.62
CA ALA A 290 -3.72 7.29 11.86
C ALA A 290 -4.88 7.92 12.65
N ASN A 291 -5.25 9.16 12.30
CA ASN A 291 -6.48 9.77 12.80
C ASN A 291 -7.68 9.37 11.92
N ILE A 292 -8.57 8.55 12.47
CA ILE A 292 -9.71 7.95 11.76
C ILE A 292 -10.99 8.27 12.52
N ASN A 293 -12.03 8.72 11.80
CA ASN A 293 -13.38 8.76 12.35
C ASN A 293 -14.03 7.37 12.16
N HIS A 294 -13.90 6.51 13.17
CA HIS A 294 -14.42 5.14 13.14
C HIS A 294 -15.94 5.06 12.90
N GLN A 295 -16.71 6.07 13.32
CA GLN A 295 -18.17 6.09 13.12
C GLN A 295 -18.53 6.32 11.65
N LYS A 296 -17.93 7.34 11.00
CA LYS A 296 -18.10 7.57 9.55
C LYS A 296 -17.61 6.37 8.74
N LEU A 297 -16.49 5.78 9.14
CA LEU A 297 -15.94 4.60 8.49
C LEU A 297 -16.89 3.39 8.60
N ALA A 298 -17.42 3.12 9.79
CA ALA A 298 -18.40 2.06 9.99
C ALA A 298 -19.67 2.29 9.15
N ASN A 299 -20.14 3.54 9.04
CA ASN A 299 -21.30 3.87 8.23
C ASN A 299 -21.04 3.83 6.72
N GLY A 300 -19.77 3.78 6.29
CA GLY A 300 -19.40 3.76 4.86
C GLY A 300 -19.48 5.14 4.22
N GLU A 301 -19.46 6.19 5.04
CA GLU A 301 -19.53 7.58 4.61
C GLU A 301 -18.12 8.16 4.32
N TYR A 302 -17.08 7.34 4.43
CA TYR A 302 -15.70 7.73 4.20
C TYR A 302 -15.45 8.02 2.72
N SER A 303 -15.27 9.29 2.39
CA SER A 303 -14.91 9.75 1.05
C SER A 303 -13.42 9.54 0.75
N GLY A 304 -13.04 9.52 -0.53
CA GLY A 304 -11.62 9.46 -0.91
C GLY A 304 -10.77 10.60 -0.32
N LYS A 305 -11.37 11.78 -0.07
CA LYS A 305 -10.71 12.87 0.66
C LYS A 305 -10.39 12.50 2.10
N GLU A 306 -11.29 11.80 2.79
CA GLU A 306 -11.08 11.36 4.17
C GLU A 306 -10.07 10.21 4.26
N ILE A 307 -10.06 9.31 3.28
CA ILE A 307 -9.03 8.28 3.13
C ILE A 307 -7.65 8.94 2.99
N LEU A 308 -7.51 9.90 2.07
CA LEU A 308 -6.24 10.62 1.88
C LEU A 308 -5.78 11.36 3.15
N LEU A 309 -6.72 11.97 3.88
CA LEU A 309 -6.40 12.65 5.13
C LEU A 309 -5.90 11.68 6.22
N ALA A 310 -6.45 10.47 6.29
CA ALA A 310 -5.97 9.46 7.24
C ALA A 310 -4.52 9.08 6.93
N TYR A 311 -4.16 8.80 5.68
CA TYR A 311 -2.76 8.53 5.29
C TYR A 311 -1.83 9.72 5.55
N LYS A 312 -2.26 10.95 5.24
CA LYS A 312 -1.47 12.15 5.57
C LYS A 312 -1.22 12.30 7.07
N SER A 313 -2.25 12.06 7.90
CA SER A 313 -2.10 12.08 9.36
C SER A 313 -1.13 11.01 9.85
N LEU A 314 -1.15 9.83 9.22
CA LEU A 314 -0.24 8.73 9.52
C LEU A 314 1.22 9.11 9.21
N ILE A 315 1.48 9.74 8.06
CA ILE A 315 2.80 10.27 7.69
C ILE A 315 3.28 11.29 8.73
N ILE A 316 2.44 12.27 9.09
CA ILE A 316 2.79 13.31 10.07
C ILE A 316 3.10 12.69 11.43
N ASN A 317 2.25 11.78 11.91
CA ASN A 317 2.46 11.08 13.18
C ASN A 317 3.76 10.26 13.17
N TYR A 318 4.07 9.59 12.05
CA TYR A 318 5.33 8.87 11.89
C TYR A 318 6.54 9.80 11.98
N MET A 319 6.53 10.89 11.19
CA MET A 319 7.63 11.86 11.16
C MET A 319 7.84 12.49 12.53
N SER A 320 6.75 12.88 13.22
CA SER A 320 6.80 13.43 14.57
C SER A 320 7.39 12.43 15.57
N LYS A 321 6.88 11.19 15.62
CA LYS A 321 7.37 10.16 16.54
C LYS A 321 8.84 9.80 16.32
N LYS A 322 9.33 9.93 15.07
CA LYS A 322 10.72 9.62 14.69
C LYS A 322 11.64 10.85 14.67
N GLY A 323 11.14 12.05 15.02
CA GLY A 323 11.92 13.29 14.97
C GLY A 323 12.42 13.68 13.57
N LEU A 324 11.68 13.33 12.51
CA LEU A 324 12.10 13.54 11.13
C LEU A 324 11.64 14.89 10.60
N LYS A 325 12.59 15.71 10.14
CA LYS A 325 12.30 16.98 9.42
C LYS A 325 11.83 16.77 7.99
N SER A 326 12.16 15.62 7.41
CA SER A 326 11.77 15.25 6.07
C SER A 326 11.69 13.73 5.90
N LEU A 327 10.85 13.26 4.98
CA LEU A 327 10.64 11.84 4.71
C LEU A 327 10.56 11.60 3.21
N LYS A 328 11.34 10.64 2.71
CA LYS A 328 11.08 10.02 1.40
C LYS A 328 10.22 8.79 1.66
N LEU A 329 9.13 8.63 0.91
CA LEU A 329 8.29 7.44 1.01
C LEU A 329 8.98 6.26 0.31
N GLY A 330 8.89 5.07 0.91
CA GLY A 330 9.49 3.83 0.43
C GLY A 330 8.50 2.93 -0.31
N GLY A 331 8.91 1.69 -0.56
CA GLY A 331 8.14 0.67 -1.26
C GLY A 331 8.17 0.79 -2.79
N SER A 332 7.81 -0.31 -3.48
CA SER A 332 7.92 -0.42 -4.94
C SER A 332 7.04 0.58 -5.71
N CYS A 333 5.96 1.09 -5.12
CA CYS A 333 5.12 2.16 -5.66
C CYS A 333 5.42 3.54 -5.03
N GLY A 334 6.56 3.66 -4.35
CA GLY A 334 7.01 4.85 -3.63
C GLY A 334 7.33 6.00 -4.58
N SER A 335 6.89 7.19 -4.22
CA SER A 335 7.25 8.41 -4.94
C SER A 335 8.72 8.75 -4.73
N ASP A 336 9.40 9.27 -5.76
CA ASP A 336 10.69 9.94 -5.57
C ASP A 336 10.58 11.25 -4.76
N GLN A 337 9.37 11.64 -4.38
CA GLN A 337 9.11 12.89 -3.70
C GLN A 337 9.51 12.81 -2.23
N LYS A 338 10.37 13.75 -1.84
CA LYS A 338 10.73 14.00 -0.45
C LYS A 338 9.73 15.01 0.14
N PHE A 339 9.09 14.63 1.23
CA PHE A 339 8.16 15.48 1.97
C PHE A 339 8.89 16.24 3.06
N SER A 340 8.63 17.56 3.16
CA SER A 340 9.00 18.36 4.33
C SER A 340 7.92 18.22 5.41
N PHE A 341 8.34 18.13 6.67
CA PHE A 341 7.41 18.05 7.80
C PHE A 341 6.51 19.30 7.88
N GLU A 342 7.10 20.48 7.75
CA GLU A 342 6.39 21.77 7.78
C GLU A 342 5.38 21.88 6.63
N GLU A 343 5.78 21.47 5.41
CA GLU A 343 4.89 21.46 4.25
C GLU A 343 3.70 20.52 4.49
N MET A 344 3.95 19.33 5.06
CA MET A 344 2.91 18.36 5.36
C MET A 344 1.93 18.87 6.41
N ILE A 345 2.42 19.49 7.49
CA ILE A 345 1.57 20.10 8.52
C ILE A 345 0.75 21.24 7.92
N ASN A 346 1.38 22.20 7.25
CA ASN A 346 0.68 23.34 6.66
C ASN A 346 -0.42 22.90 5.68
N ASN A 347 -0.13 21.91 4.83
CA ASN A 347 -1.10 21.33 3.91
C ASN A 347 -2.26 20.62 4.64
N TYR A 348 -1.97 19.97 5.76
CA TYR A 348 -2.95 19.27 6.58
C TYR A 348 -3.84 20.26 7.36
N GLU A 349 -3.25 21.27 8.00
CA GLU A 349 -3.96 22.31 8.73
C GLU A 349 -4.86 23.16 7.82
N ASN A 350 -4.36 23.56 6.65
CA ASN A 350 -5.18 24.22 5.63
C ASN A 350 -6.38 23.35 5.21
N HIS A 351 -6.20 22.02 5.16
CA HIS A 351 -7.31 21.11 4.90
C HIS A 351 -8.29 21.03 6.07
N LEU A 352 -7.81 21.01 7.32
CA LEU A 352 -8.66 20.97 8.53
C LEU A 352 -9.43 22.27 8.74
N ASN A 353 -8.83 23.42 8.45
CA ASN A 353 -9.46 24.74 8.55
C ASN A 353 -10.62 24.91 7.56
N ASN A 354 -10.62 24.12 6.49
CA ASN A 354 -11.72 24.03 5.53
C ASN A 354 -12.80 22.99 5.91
N LEU A 355 -12.70 22.33 7.07
CA LEU A 355 -13.73 21.44 7.62
C LEU A 355 -14.66 22.17 8.58
N SER A 356 -15.83 21.57 8.83
CA SER A 356 -16.80 22.01 9.84
C SER A 356 -16.15 22.08 11.22
N SER A 357 -16.67 22.94 12.11
CA SER A 357 -16.14 23.16 13.47
C SER A 357 -16.08 21.87 14.31
N LEU A 358 -17.04 20.95 14.12
CA LEU A 358 -17.09 19.65 14.80
C LEU A 358 -16.02 18.68 14.27
N ASP A 359 -15.82 18.62 12.94
CA ASP A 359 -14.76 17.81 12.34
C ASP A 359 -13.36 18.35 12.71
N ARG A 360 -13.23 19.68 12.87
CA ARG A 360 -12.00 20.34 13.32
C ARG A 360 -11.68 20.03 14.79
N PHE A 361 -12.69 19.93 15.65
CA PHE A 361 -12.54 19.53 17.05
C PHE A 361 -12.10 18.06 17.19
N LEU A 362 -12.73 17.15 16.44
CA LEU A 362 -12.39 15.72 16.47
C LEU A 362 -11.02 15.42 15.85
N LYS A 363 -10.58 16.19 14.86
CA LYS A 363 -9.29 16.00 14.15
C LYS A 363 -8.15 16.90 14.63
N GLY A 364 -8.46 17.95 15.40
CA GLY A 364 -7.53 18.98 15.88
C GLY A 364 -6.63 18.58 17.05
N ASN A 365 -6.82 17.39 17.64
CA ASN A 365 -5.90 16.87 18.66
C ASN A 365 -4.51 16.53 18.08
N LEU A 366 -4.38 16.37 16.75
CA LEU A 366 -3.09 16.13 16.10
C LEU A 366 -2.14 17.32 16.24
N SER A 367 -2.61 18.56 16.05
CA SER A 367 -1.72 19.73 16.16
C SER A 367 -1.29 19.95 17.61
N LYS A 368 -2.16 19.73 18.60
CA LYS A 368 -1.76 19.84 20.01
C LYS A 368 -0.78 18.76 20.45
N GLU A 369 -1.00 17.48 20.17
CA GLU A 369 -0.04 16.43 20.59
C GLU A 369 1.29 16.48 19.80
N VAL A 370 1.25 16.80 18.50
CA VAL A 370 2.46 16.88 17.65
C VAL A 370 3.27 18.15 17.94
N LEU A 371 2.63 19.31 18.18
CA LEU A 371 3.33 20.53 18.60
C LEU A 371 3.88 20.39 20.02
N MET A 372 3.16 19.70 20.92
CA MET A 372 3.65 19.47 22.29
C MET A 372 4.88 18.55 22.35
N ASN A 373 5.07 17.64 21.37
CA ASN A 373 6.26 16.78 21.27
C ASN A 373 7.42 17.46 20.52
N ALA A 374 7.14 18.35 19.56
CA ALA A 374 8.18 19.15 18.90
C ALA A 374 8.78 20.22 19.84
N ASP A 375 8.00 20.72 20.81
CA ASP A 375 8.44 21.65 21.85
C ASP A 375 9.26 20.98 23.00
N ASP A 376 9.38 19.65 23.05
CA ASP A 376 10.11 18.98 24.14
C ASP A 376 11.65 19.08 24.00
N GLU A 377 12.20 19.40 22.82
CA GLU A 377 13.64 19.76 22.70
C GLU A 377 13.98 21.09 23.41
N GLU A 378 12.99 21.98 23.52
CA GLU A 378 13.09 23.27 24.21
C GLU A 378 12.73 23.18 25.69
N LYS A 379 12.61 22.00 26.32
CA LYS A 379 12.36 21.87 27.76
C LYS A 379 13.54 21.26 28.51
N HIS A 380 13.65 21.59 29.79
CA HIS A 380 14.53 20.89 30.72
C HIS A 380 13.99 19.47 30.98
N ASP A 381 14.83 18.56 31.48
CA ASP A 381 14.39 17.23 31.86
C ASP A 381 13.34 17.31 32.99
N ASP A 382 12.48 16.29 33.08
CA ASP A 382 11.54 16.16 34.19
C ASP A 382 12.28 15.99 35.51
N TYR A 383 11.82 16.67 36.56
CA TYR A 383 12.46 16.69 37.88
C TYR A 383 11.66 15.85 38.86
N SER A 384 12.34 15.03 39.66
CA SER A 384 11.70 14.29 40.75
C SER A 384 11.93 15.01 42.08
N CYS A 385 10.86 15.23 42.86
CA CYS A 385 11.01 15.79 44.19
C CYS A 385 11.85 14.85 45.07
N PRO A 386 12.96 15.32 45.65
CA PRO A 386 13.85 14.46 46.43
C PRO A 386 13.20 13.94 47.73
N ASN A 387 12.11 14.58 48.19
CA ASN A 387 11.43 14.19 49.43
C ASN A 387 10.33 13.13 49.22
N CYS A 388 9.56 13.21 48.13
CA CYS A 388 8.42 12.31 47.91
C CYS A 388 8.43 11.54 46.59
N GLY A 389 9.44 11.77 45.73
CA GLY A 389 9.57 11.13 44.43
C GLY A 389 8.54 11.56 43.38
N HIS A 390 7.67 12.53 43.68
CA HIS A 390 6.69 13.04 42.71
C HIS A 390 7.41 13.76 41.56
N THR A 391 7.10 13.37 40.33
CA THR A 391 7.72 13.89 39.11
C THR A 391 6.99 15.13 38.61
N PHE A 392 7.74 16.19 38.35
CA PHE A 392 7.27 17.44 37.77
C PHE A 392 7.78 17.54 36.34
N ARG A 393 6.89 18.00 35.45
CA ARG A 393 7.25 18.19 34.04
C ARG A 393 8.26 19.33 33.87
N GLY A 394 9.28 19.11 33.05
CA GLY A 394 10.31 20.08 32.68
C GLY A 394 9.77 21.40 32.12
N GLU A 395 10.32 22.52 32.57
CA GLU A 395 9.96 23.86 32.04
C GLU A 395 10.68 24.19 30.73
N LYS A 396 10.20 25.20 30.01
CA LYS A 396 10.78 25.64 28.73
C LYS A 396 12.12 26.36 28.94
N LYS A 397 13.20 25.88 28.31
CA LYS A 397 14.53 26.51 28.25
C LYS A 397 14.38 27.96 27.74
N GLY A 398 14.85 28.92 28.54
CA GLY A 398 14.80 30.34 28.20
C GLY A 398 13.69 31.16 28.89
N SER A 399 12.84 30.55 29.73
CA SER A 399 12.00 31.31 30.66
C SER A 399 12.85 31.92 31.79
N ASP A 400 12.56 33.16 32.19
CA ASP A 400 13.31 33.94 33.18
C ASP A 400 13.78 33.11 34.40
N SER A 401 15.07 33.20 34.71
CA SER A 401 15.78 32.41 35.74
C SER A 401 15.31 32.62 37.19
N ASN A 402 14.32 33.49 37.42
CA ASN A 402 13.81 33.81 38.75
C ASN A 402 12.66 32.89 39.22
N THR A 403 12.21 31.92 38.41
CA THR A 403 11.12 30.97 38.77
C THR A 403 11.59 29.59 39.23
N TRP A 404 12.89 29.39 39.46
CA TRP A 404 13.49 28.06 39.67
C TRP A 404 13.17 27.39 41.02
N VAL A 405 12.35 28.00 41.88
CA VAL A 405 11.94 27.41 43.17
C VAL A 405 10.54 26.79 43.04
N LYS A 406 10.44 25.46 42.99
CA LYS A 406 9.14 24.77 43.00
C LYS A 406 8.78 24.26 44.40
N SER A 407 7.53 24.45 44.78
CA SER A 407 6.96 23.89 46.00
C SER A 407 6.22 22.60 45.64
N CYS A 408 6.68 21.47 46.18
CA CYS A 408 5.98 20.21 46.06
C CYS A 408 4.74 20.19 46.97
N GLN A 409 3.75 19.36 46.64
CA GLN A 409 2.58 19.10 47.49
C GLN A 409 2.96 18.52 48.86
N CYS A 410 4.15 17.92 49.00
CA CYS A 410 4.68 17.49 50.30
C CYS A 410 5.28 18.64 51.14
N GLY A 411 5.16 19.89 50.68
CA GLY A 411 5.69 21.08 51.35
C GLY A 411 7.18 21.34 51.10
N HIS A 412 7.89 20.43 50.44
CA HIS A 412 9.31 20.59 50.13
C HIS A 412 9.50 21.60 48.99
N LYS A 413 10.36 22.61 49.22
CA LYS A 413 10.80 23.54 48.19
C LYS A 413 12.17 23.11 47.66
N PHE A 414 12.30 22.98 46.36
CA PHE A 414 13.55 22.59 45.72
C PHE A 414 13.81 23.44 44.49
N ASN A 415 15.10 23.61 44.18
CA ASN A 415 15.53 24.24 42.95
C ASN A 415 15.51 23.17 41.85
N CYS A 416 14.77 23.44 40.78
CA CYS A 416 14.65 22.56 39.62
C CYS A 416 15.91 22.61 38.74
#